data_AF-A0A800LUP0-F1
#
_entry.id   AF-A0A800LUP0-F1
#
_cell.length_a   1.000
_cell.length_b   1.000
_cell.length_c   1.000
_cell.angle_alpha   90.00
_cell.angle_beta   90.00
_cell.angle_gamma   90.00
#
_symmetry.space_group_name_H-M   'P 1'
#
loop_
_entity.id
_entity.type
_entity.pdbx_description
1 polymer ?
#
loop_
_entity_poly.entity_id
_entity_poly.type
_entity_poly.pdbx_seq_one_letter_code
_entity_poly.pdbx_strand_id
1 'polypeptide(L)' 'MLRDKRADGRKSNKIRPITIEVGVLPKVHGSVLFTRGETQAMCVATLGTPDDVQNRDGIYPEDPQSFMLPPLPGLRR' A
#
# COMPACT_ATOMS: atom_id res chain seq x y z
N MET A 1 33.28 14.67 0.48
CA MET A 1 32.86 13.67 -0.53
C MET A 1 32.46 12.38 0.19
N LEU A 2 31.16 12.11 0.31
CA LEU A 2 30.67 10.82 0.83
C LEU A 2 30.97 9.75 -0.22
N ARG A 3 32.16 9.15 -0.13
CA ARG A 3 32.57 8.01 -0.96
C ARG A 3 31.66 6.83 -0.63
N ASP A 4 30.67 6.59 -1.49
CA ASP A 4 29.83 5.38 -1.54
C ASP A 4 29.02 5.02 -0.26
N LYS A 5 28.66 6.03 0.56
CA LYS A 5 27.79 5.87 1.73
C LYS A 5 26.64 6.87 1.72
N ARG A 6 25.42 6.39 2.00
CA ARG A 6 24.21 7.19 2.17
C ARG A 6 24.19 7.88 3.54
N ALA A 7 23.28 8.84 3.74
CA ALA A 7 23.14 9.61 4.97
C ALA A 7 22.94 8.76 6.24
N ASP A 8 22.34 7.58 6.11
CA ASP A 8 22.14 6.61 7.19
C ASP A 8 23.25 5.54 7.28
N GLY A 9 24.40 5.79 6.63
CA GLY A 9 25.58 4.91 6.68
C GLY A 9 25.52 3.67 5.79
N ARG A 10 24.39 3.41 5.10
CA ARG A 10 24.25 2.26 4.20
C ARG A 10 24.99 2.46 2.88
N LYS A 11 25.40 1.36 2.25
CA LYS A 11 25.85 1.36 0.85
C LYS A 11 24.67 1.65 -0.09
N SER A 12 24.98 2.14 -1.29
CA SER A 12 24.02 2.39 -2.37
C SER A 12 23.12 1.18 -2.69
N ASN A 13 23.66 -0.03 -2.60
CA ASN A 13 22.97 -1.29 -2.89
C ASN A 13 22.34 -1.99 -1.66
N LYS A 14 22.34 -1.38 -0.48
CA LYS A 14 21.78 -1.99 0.74
C LYS A 14 20.37 -1.48 1.01
N ILE A 15 19.40 -2.40 1.03
CA ILE A 15 18.01 -2.13 1.40
C ILE A 15 17.90 -2.00 2.94
N ARG A 16 16.94 -1.21 3.45
CA ARG A 16 16.63 -1.16 4.89
C ARG A 16 16.04 -2.51 5.35
N PRO A 17 16.12 -2.88 6.64
CA PRO A 17 15.48 -4.08 7.17
C PRO A 17 13.98 -4.11 6.80
N ILE A 18 13.48 -5.29 6.42
CA ILE A 18 12.08 -5.52 6.05
C ILE A 18 11.48 -6.54 7.01
N THR A 19 10.29 -6.25 7.52
CA THR A 19 9.44 -7.23 8.22
C THR A 19 8.03 -7.20 7.63
N ILE A 20 7.38 -8.35 7.65
CA ILE A 20 6.03 -8.55 7.12
C ILE A 20 5.26 -9.40 8.13
N GLU A 21 4.15 -8.88 8.62
CA GLU A 21 3.22 -9.60 9.50
C GLU A 21 1.86 -9.69 8.82
N VAL A 22 1.33 -10.91 8.67
CA VAL A 22 0.04 -11.18 8.03
C VAL A 22 -1.01 -11.55 9.07
N GLY A 23 -2.28 -11.24 8.82
CA GLY A 23 -3.38 -11.59 9.73
C GLY A 23 -3.40 -10.78 11.03
N VAL A 24 -2.79 -9.60 11.03
CA VAL A 24 -2.65 -8.71 12.21
C VAL A 24 -4.01 -8.25 12.76
N LEU A 25 -5.03 -8.19 11.91
CA LEU A 25 -6.42 -7.90 12.27
C LEU A 25 -7.29 -9.15 12.03
N PRO A 26 -7.91 -9.72 13.08
CA PRO A 26 -8.53 -11.06 13.00
C PRO A 26 -9.89 -11.10 12.29
N LYS A 27 -10.53 -9.96 12.01
CA LYS A 27 -11.90 -9.90 11.46
C LYS A 27 -11.99 -9.50 10.00
N VAL A 28 -10.92 -8.96 9.43
CA VAL A 28 -10.92 -8.50 8.04
C VAL A 28 -10.57 -9.67 7.11
N HIS A 29 -10.98 -9.60 5.84
CA HIS A 29 -10.69 -10.66 4.87
C HIS A 29 -9.19 -10.88 4.67
N GLY A 30 -8.41 -9.80 4.70
CA GLY A 30 -6.95 -9.87 4.74
C GLY A 30 -6.35 -8.64 5.42
N SER A 31 -5.28 -8.83 6.18
CA SER A 31 -4.49 -7.74 6.76
C SER A 31 -3.00 -8.03 6.67
N VAL A 32 -2.21 -6.98 6.48
CA VAL A 32 -0.75 -7.05 6.52
C VAL A 32 -0.15 -5.76 7.07
N LEU A 33 0.84 -5.89 7.95
CA LEU A 33 1.72 -4.81 8.37
C LEU A 33 3.06 -4.97 7.67
N PHE A 34 3.35 -4.04 6.75
CA PHE A 34 4.62 -4.00 6.03
C PHE A 34 5.51 -2.91 6.62
N THR A 35 6.74 -3.27 7.00
CA THR A 35 7.72 -2.32 7.53
C THR A 35 9.03 -2.42 6.77
N ARG A 36 9.57 -1.28 6.33
CA ARG A 36 10.88 -1.16 5.66
C ARG A 36 11.71 -0.02 6.27
N GLY A 37 12.51 -0.35 7.28
CA GLY A 37 13.09 0.64 8.18
C GLY A 37 11.98 1.42 8.87
N GLU A 38 12.01 2.74 8.80
CA GLU A 38 10.98 3.61 9.41
C GLU A 38 9.72 3.78 8.54
N THR A 39 9.74 3.32 7.29
CA THR A 39 8.54 3.36 6.44
C THR A 39 7.63 2.19 6.80
N GLN A 40 6.43 2.47 7.29
CA GLN A 40 5.44 1.46 7.65
C GLN A 40 4.11 1.72 6.94
N ALA A 41 3.47 0.64 6.49
CA ALA A 41 2.14 0.67 5.90
C ALA A 41 1.29 -0.49 6.44
N MET A 42 0.08 -0.19 6.88
CA MET A 42 -0.96 -1.17 7.19
C MET A 42 -1.87 -1.28 5.97
N CYS A 43 -2.02 -2.49 5.42
CA CYS A 43 -2.93 -2.75 4.32
C CYS A 43 -4.02 -3.73 4.77
N VAL A 44 -5.26 -3.44 4.39
CA VAL A 44 -6.42 -4.28 4.66
C VAL A 44 -7.12 -4.57 3.34
N ALA A 45 -7.37 -5.85 3.08
CA ALA A 45 -8.14 -6.30 1.93
C ALA A 45 -9.59 -6.56 2.36
N THR A 46 -10.53 -6.08 1.55
CA THR A 46 -11.96 -6.36 1.68
C THR A 46 -12.43 -6.98 0.36
N LEU A 47 -13.03 -8.16 0.43
CA LEU A 47 -13.69 -8.82 -0.70
C LEU A 47 -15.18 -8.44 -0.68
N GLY A 48 -15.65 -7.99 -1.83
CA GLY A 48 -17.05 -7.67 -2.09
C GLY A 48 -17.66 -8.57 -3.15
N THR A 49 -18.95 -8.37 -3.37
CA THR A 49 -19.76 -8.94 -4.44
C THR A 49 -19.72 -8.06 -5.69
N PRO A 50 -20.30 -8.49 -6.82
CA PRO A 50 -20.46 -7.61 -7.99
C PRO A 50 -21.19 -6.30 -7.70
N ASP A 51 -22.04 -6.25 -6.68
CA ASP A 51 -22.77 -5.05 -6.26
C ASP A 51 -21.85 -4.03 -5.56
N ASP A 52 -20.67 -4.45 -5.08
CA ASP A 52 -19.68 -3.60 -4.43
C ASP A 52 -18.67 -2.96 -5.41
N VAL A 53 -18.85 -3.21 -6.71
CA VAL A 53 -17.98 -2.67 -7.76
C VAL A 53 -18.18 -1.15 -7.88
N GLN A 54 -17.08 -0.42 -8.11
CA GLN A 54 -17.15 1.03 -8.27
C GLN A 54 -17.69 1.40 -9.66
N ASN A 55 -18.90 1.98 -9.68
CA ASN A 55 -19.43 2.69 -10.85
C ASN A 55 -18.80 4.09 -10.91
N ARG A 56 -18.32 4.51 -12.08
CA ARG A 56 -17.53 5.73 -12.24
C ARG A 56 -18.22 6.66 -13.22
N ASP A 57 -19.04 7.54 -12.67
CA ASP A 57 -19.72 8.58 -13.44
C ASP A 57 -18.69 9.49 -14.14
N GLY A 58 -18.54 9.28 -15.44
CA GLY A 58 -17.51 9.87 -16.27
C GLY A 58 -18.03 10.22 -17.66
N ILE A 59 -17.19 10.89 -18.45
CA ILE A 59 -17.57 11.34 -19.81
C ILE A 59 -17.57 10.16 -20.80
N TYR A 60 -16.90 9.07 -20.45
CA TYR A 60 -16.79 7.86 -21.27
C TYR A 60 -17.77 6.79 -20.80
N PRO A 61 -18.04 5.75 -21.64
CA PRO A 61 -18.89 4.64 -21.24
C PRO A 61 -18.45 4.03 -19.92
N GLU A 62 -19.42 3.70 -19.07
CA GLU A 62 -19.22 3.09 -17.76
C GLU A 62 -18.49 1.75 -17.89
N ASP A 63 -17.32 1.65 -17.28
CA ASP A 63 -16.61 0.39 -17.05
C ASP A 63 -16.52 0.15 -15.53
N PRO A 64 -17.27 -0.82 -14.98
CA PRO A 64 -17.34 -1.03 -13.55
C PRO A 64 -15.98 -1.50 -13.00
N GLN A 65 -15.40 -0.73 -12.07
CA GLN A 65 -14.04 -0.95 -11.57
C GLN A 65 -14.02 -1.88 -10.34
N SER A 66 -13.63 -3.14 -10.55
CA SER A 66 -13.62 -4.18 -9.51
C SER A 66 -12.47 -4.08 -8.50
N PHE A 67 -11.40 -3.36 -8.84
CA PHE A 67 -10.26 -3.13 -7.94
C PHE A 67 -10.20 -1.68 -7.48
N MET A 68 -10.22 -1.47 -6.17
CA MET A 68 -10.13 -0.15 -5.56
C MET A 68 -8.92 -0.06 -4.62
N LEU A 69 -8.13 1.01 -4.76
CA LEU A 69 -7.11 1.40 -3.80
C LEU A 69 -7.40 2.83 -3.34
N PRO A 70 -7.80 3.05 -2.07
CA PRO A 70 -8.08 4.39 -1.58
C PRO A 70 -6.82 5.25 -1.53
N PRO A 71 -6.94 6.58 -1.72
CA PRO A 71 -5.82 7.49 -1.58
C PRO A 71 -5.31 7.51 -0.14
N LEU A 72 -3.99 7.67 0.02
CA LEU A 72 -3.40 7.82 1.34
C LEU A 72 -3.74 9.21 1.92
N PRO A 73 -4.04 9.31 3.23
CA PRO A 73 -4.24 10.59 3.90
C PRO A 73 -3.01 11.50 3.69
N GLY A 74 -3.23 12.73 3.22
CA GLY A 74 -2.17 13.71 2.99
C GLY A 74 -1.59 13.75 1.57
N LEU A 75 -1.98 12.83 0.69
CA LEU A 75 -1.68 12.91 -0.74
C LEU A 75 -2.81 13.67 -1.46
N ARG A 76 -2.80 15.00 -1.41
CA ARG A 76 -3.61 15.79 -2.37
C ARG A 76 -2.95 15.65 -3.75
N ARG A 77 -3.76 15.42 -4.79
CA ARG A 77 -3.30 15.50 -6.18
C ARG A 77 -2.84 16.91 -6.50
#